data_AF-A0A7Z7FMK0-F1
#
_entry.id   AF-A0A7Z7FMK0-F1
#
_cell.length_a   1.000
_cell.length_b   1.000
_cell.length_c   1.000
_cell.angle_alpha   90.00
_cell.angle_beta   90.00
_cell.angle_gamma   90.00
#
_symmetry.space_group_name_H-M   'P 1'
#
loop_
_entity.id
_entity.type
_entity.pdbx_description
1 polymer ?
#
loop_
_entity_poly.entity_id
_entity_poly.type
_entity_poly.pdbx_seq_one_letter_code
_entity_poly.pdbx_strand_id
1 'polypeptide(L)'
;MGKRKHQRKTKTTHSSVNARGFEFGNLRRSLFAHTSSVEFNNHMIDAKVFACAYGYDKVAGYPVPVPALTIVGEKADRLLAASEILKEWGCGDDGDAVDIEIVLRRDGSYLFGMQPNLRRGMYRMSKDQDLQDVIFFGGTWIKKIDSTNPILMEWKGATRSRISPVLISLATAQAKLGIPQIDTIKRVPGALAFVKFDLKIASEEENPDHVLIDIVDDRKRSLGKPKVAKPREIAQRRQRVIDSAFPVSRDRVRRLNLHDRLVDHIKVDQITAAQAAQAAINVQLSREWSGLDHYPMEDFSAEAWWDRTLDRVEMTTLPNLIGEIELGVFARQLELDVATVLRDHGAEVSPKFNVNQRQFVRLGYGGD
;
A
#
# COMPACT_ATOMS: atom_id res chain seq x y z
N MET A 1 51.02 53.17 24.18
CA MET A 1 49.61 53.13 23.74
C MET A 1 49.35 51.84 22.96
N GLY A 2 48.92 50.76 23.63
CA GLY A 2 48.57 49.49 22.99
C GLY A 2 47.08 49.21 23.16
N LYS A 3 46.29 49.32 22.09
CA LYS A 3 44.84 49.03 22.10
C LYS A 3 44.63 47.52 21.98
N ARG A 4 44.15 46.89 23.07
CA ARG A 4 43.63 45.51 23.06
C ARG A 4 42.35 45.46 22.23
N LYS A 5 42.36 44.69 21.13
CA LYS A 5 41.15 44.32 20.36
C LYS A 5 40.36 43.31 21.20
N HIS A 6 39.18 43.71 21.69
CA HIS A 6 38.20 42.77 22.21
C HIS A 6 37.60 41.97 21.03
N GLN A 7 37.91 40.68 20.95
CA GLN A 7 37.15 39.73 20.16
C GLN A 7 35.75 39.61 20.77
N ARG A 8 34.76 40.09 20.03
CA ARG A 8 33.34 39.96 20.34
C ARG A 8 32.96 38.50 20.05
N LYS A 9 32.83 37.68 21.11
CA LYS A 9 32.20 36.35 21.00
C LYS A 9 30.75 36.55 20.57
N THR A 10 30.42 36.17 19.34
CA THR A 10 29.05 35.99 18.87
C THR A 10 28.45 34.84 19.68
N LYS A 11 27.66 35.18 20.69
CA LYS A 11 26.72 34.25 21.34
C LYS A 11 25.65 33.95 20.30
N THR A 12 25.63 32.73 19.77
CA THR A 12 24.44 32.16 19.13
C THR A 12 23.35 32.12 20.19
N THR A 13 22.47 33.11 20.15
CA THR A 13 21.20 33.10 20.87
C THR A 13 20.36 31.97 20.28
N HIS A 14 20.29 30.83 20.96
CA HIS A 14 19.17 29.91 20.85
C HIS A 14 17.93 30.65 21.35
N SER A 15 17.30 31.44 20.47
CA SER A 15 15.94 31.89 20.71
C SER A 15 15.10 30.63 20.87
N SER A 16 14.43 30.50 22.02
CA SER A 16 13.46 29.46 22.31
C SER A 16 12.21 29.67 21.43
N VAL A 17 12.38 29.52 20.13
CA VAL A 17 11.25 29.24 19.23
C VAL A 17 10.74 27.88 19.68
N ASN A 18 9.45 27.80 19.97
CA ASN A 18 8.80 26.54 20.30
C ASN A 18 9.00 25.55 19.15
N ALA A 19 9.97 24.65 19.30
CA ALA A 19 10.39 23.71 18.28
C ALA A 19 9.45 22.50 18.24
N ARG A 20 9.15 22.01 17.04
CA ARG A 20 8.24 20.88 16.79
C ARG A 20 8.98 19.68 16.19
N GLY A 21 8.60 18.49 16.65
CA GLY A 21 8.99 17.24 16.03
C GLY A 21 8.04 16.84 14.92
N PHE A 22 8.46 15.93 14.06
CA PHE A 22 7.60 15.41 13.01
C PHE A 22 7.81 13.93 12.76
N GLU A 23 6.71 13.23 12.54
CA GLU A 23 6.69 11.79 12.31
C GLU A 23 6.24 11.49 10.89
N PHE A 24 7.13 10.89 10.09
CA PHE A 24 6.81 10.52 8.72
C PHE A 24 5.76 9.40 8.64
N GLY A 25 5.67 8.54 9.65
CA GLY A 25 4.62 7.53 9.74
C GLY A 25 3.20 8.10 9.86
N ASN A 26 3.07 9.38 10.29
CA ASN A 26 1.79 10.10 10.36
C ASN A 26 1.41 10.77 9.02
N LEU A 27 2.32 10.81 8.04
CA LEU A 27 2.01 11.30 6.70
C LEU A 27 0.99 10.35 6.05
N ARG A 28 -0.26 10.77 6.02
CA ARG A 28 -1.32 10.10 5.25
C ARG A 28 -1.62 10.93 4.03
N ARG A 29 -1.36 10.39 2.85
CA ARG A 29 -1.93 10.92 1.62
C ARG A 29 -3.01 9.97 1.15
N SER A 30 -4.26 10.36 1.39
CA SER A 30 -5.37 9.58 0.88
C SER A 30 -5.50 9.81 -0.63
N LEU A 31 -5.33 8.77 -1.45
CA LEU A 31 -5.69 8.85 -2.86
C LEU A 31 -7.05 8.20 -3.06
N PHE A 32 -7.99 8.93 -3.64
CA PHE A 32 -9.21 8.32 -4.18
C PHE A 32 -8.87 7.70 -5.53
N ALA A 33 -8.73 6.39 -5.58
CA ALA A 33 -8.57 5.66 -6.84
C ALA A 33 -9.92 5.07 -7.23
N HIS A 34 -10.49 5.59 -8.31
CA HIS A 34 -11.65 4.99 -8.97
C HIS A 34 -11.14 4.06 -10.07
N THR A 35 -11.20 2.76 -9.85
CA THR A 35 -10.63 1.78 -10.80
C THR A 35 -11.69 0.91 -11.47
N SER A 36 -12.92 0.88 -10.95
CA SER A 36 -13.98 0.15 -11.63
C SER A 36 -14.42 0.89 -12.87
N SER A 37 -14.26 0.27 -14.03
CA SER A 37 -15.11 0.61 -15.16
C SER A 37 -16.52 0.09 -14.84
N VAL A 38 -17.46 0.99 -14.58
CA VAL A 38 -18.90 0.64 -14.53
C VAL A 38 -19.29 -0.09 -15.82
N GLU A 39 -18.62 0.22 -16.92
CA GLU A 39 -18.82 -0.42 -18.22
C GLU A 39 -18.40 -1.89 -18.21
N PHE A 40 -17.34 -2.28 -17.49
CA PHE A 40 -17.00 -3.71 -17.32
C PHE A 40 -18.14 -4.46 -16.65
N ASN A 41 -18.66 -3.94 -15.54
CA ASN A 41 -19.77 -4.55 -14.82
C ASN A 41 -21.02 -4.65 -15.72
N ASN A 42 -21.33 -3.57 -16.44
CA ASN A 42 -22.45 -3.54 -17.39
C ASN A 42 -22.26 -4.56 -18.51
N HIS A 43 -21.07 -4.67 -19.11
CA HIS A 43 -20.80 -5.66 -20.16
C HIS A 43 -20.91 -7.09 -19.64
N MET A 44 -20.44 -7.38 -18.43
CA MET A 44 -20.56 -8.70 -17.82
C MET A 44 -22.03 -9.05 -17.48
N ILE A 45 -22.82 -8.06 -17.04
CA ILE A 45 -24.27 -8.19 -16.82
C ILE A 45 -25.00 -8.40 -18.15
N ASP A 46 -24.72 -7.58 -19.15
CA ASP A 46 -25.35 -7.60 -20.47
C ASP A 46 -25.01 -8.86 -21.27
N ALA A 47 -23.80 -9.39 -21.07
CA ALA A 47 -23.35 -10.70 -21.54
C ALA A 47 -24.15 -11.84 -20.92
N LYS A 48 -24.91 -11.57 -19.85
CA LYS A 48 -25.62 -12.54 -19.02
C LYS A 48 -24.71 -13.65 -18.56
N VAL A 49 -23.58 -13.33 -17.95
CA VAL A 49 -22.70 -14.36 -17.38
C VAL A 49 -23.46 -15.17 -16.33
N PHE A 50 -23.46 -16.49 -16.46
CA PHE A 50 -24.30 -17.38 -15.66
C PHE A 50 -23.56 -18.63 -15.13
N ALA A 51 -22.38 -18.96 -15.64
CA ALA A 51 -21.61 -20.12 -15.18
C ALA A 51 -20.10 -19.88 -15.31
N CYS A 52 -19.32 -20.74 -14.65
CA CYS A 52 -17.91 -20.95 -14.95
C CYS A 52 -17.71 -22.40 -15.37
N ALA A 53 -16.98 -22.63 -16.45
CA ALA A 53 -16.52 -23.94 -16.85
C ALA A 53 -15.08 -24.17 -16.37
N TYR A 54 -14.76 -25.40 -16.01
CA TYR A 54 -13.48 -25.79 -15.46
C TYR A 54 -12.87 -26.90 -16.30
N GLY A 55 -11.55 -26.90 -16.42
CA GLY A 55 -10.83 -27.96 -17.12
C GLY A 55 -9.34 -27.72 -17.13
N TYR A 56 -8.69 -28.25 -18.15
CA TYR A 56 -7.27 -28.04 -18.42
C TYR A 56 -7.11 -27.62 -19.87
N ASP A 57 -6.20 -26.68 -20.12
CA ASP A 57 -5.93 -26.19 -21.46
C ASP A 57 -4.44 -25.96 -21.70
N LYS A 58 -4.04 -26.00 -22.98
CA LYS A 58 -2.66 -25.73 -23.36
C LYS A 58 -2.42 -24.23 -23.47
N VAL A 59 -1.36 -23.76 -22.82
CA VAL A 59 -0.88 -22.38 -22.93
C VAL A 59 0.53 -22.39 -23.50
N ALA A 60 0.82 -21.48 -24.43
CA ALA A 60 2.14 -21.33 -25.01
C ALA A 60 3.19 -21.09 -23.91
N GLY A 61 4.34 -21.75 -24.02
CA GLY A 61 5.43 -21.66 -23.03
C GLY A 61 5.28 -22.60 -21.83
N TYR A 62 4.14 -23.27 -21.64
CA TYR A 62 3.98 -24.28 -20.59
C TYR A 62 4.17 -25.70 -21.15
N PRO A 63 4.95 -26.56 -20.47
CA PRO A 63 5.19 -27.93 -20.93
C PRO A 63 3.98 -28.86 -20.72
N VAL A 64 3.04 -28.49 -19.85
CA VAL A 64 1.85 -29.26 -19.49
C VAL A 64 0.60 -28.38 -19.58
N PRO A 65 -0.59 -28.97 -19.84
CA PRO A 65 -1.84 -28.25 -19.72
C PRO A 65 -1.99 -27.63 -18.32
N VAL A 66 -2.43 -26.38 -18.26
CA VAL A 66 -2.69 -25.67 -17.01
C VAL A 66 -4.18 -25.72 -16.69
N PRO A 67 -4.57 -25.67 -15.41
CA PRO A 67 -5.97 -25.50 -15.02
C PRO A 67 -6.61 -24.29 -15.72
N ALA A 68 -7.84 -24.44 -16.19
CA ALA A 68 -8.55 -23.42 -16.95
C ALA A 68 -9.89 -23.09 -16.30
N LEU A 69 -10.10 -21.81 -16.00
CA LEU A 69 -11.38 -21.23 -15.56
C LEU A 69 -11.94 -20.40 -16.71
N THR A 70 -13.04 -20.87 -17.28
CA THR A 70 -13.70 -20.21 -18.40
C THR A 70 -14.99 -19.57 -17.94
N ILE A 71 -15.12 -18.25 -18.08
CA ILE A 71 -16.32 -17.51 -17.73
C ILE A 71 -17.33 -17.65 -18.87
N VAL A 72 -18.56 -18.07 -18.55
CA VAL A 72 -19.58 -18.43 -19.55
C VAL A 72 -20.76 -17.47 -19.51
N GLY A 73 -21.05 -16.83 -20.65
CA GLY A 73 -22.23 -15.98 -20.86
C GLY A 73 -23.04 -16.36 -22.10
N GLU A 74 -24.09 -15.59 -22.41
CA GLU A 74 -24.94 -15.81 -23.59
C GLU A 74 -24.51 -14.96 -24.79
N LYS A 75 -23.97 -13.76 -24.57
CA LYS A 75 -23.71 -12.79 -25.65
C LYS A 75 -22.22 -12.55 -25.91
N ALA A 76 -21.74 -13.00 -27.06
CA ALA A 76 -20.33 -12.92 -27.45
C ALA A 76 -19.82 -11.49 -27.61
N ASP A 77 -20.61 -10.58 -28.17
CA ASP A 77 -20.27 -9.16 -28.37
C ASP A 77 -19.98 -8.45 -27.05
N ARG A 78 -20.77 -8.74 -26.01
CA ARG A 78 -20.60 -8.16 -24.67
C ARG A 78 -19.43 -8.77 -23.91
N LEU A 79 -19.18 -10.07 -24.08
CA LEU A 79 -17.96 -10.71 -23.57
C LEU A 79 -16.70 -10.14 -24.24
N LEU A 80 -16.75 -9.84 -25.54
CA LEU A 80 -15.65 -9.16 -26.24
C LEU A 80 -15.43 -7.76 -25.70
N ALA A 81 -16.48 -6.97 -25.50
CA ALA A 81 -16.36 -5.63 -24.92
C ALA A 81 -15.76 -5.67 -23.50
N ALA A 82 -16.21 -6.60 -22.65
CA ALA A 82 -15.59 -6.82 -21.33
C ALA A 82 -14.12 -7.25 -21.45
N SER A 83 -13.79 -8.06 -22.46
CA SER A 83 -12.43 -8.49 -22.74
C SER A 83 -11.50 -7.35 -23.13
N GLU A 84 -11.97 -6.33 -23.84
CA GLU A 84 -11.14 -5.16 -24.17
C GLU A 84 -10.77 -4.39 -22.91
N ILE A 85 -11.70 -4.23 -21.96
CA ILE A 85 -11.40 -3.60 -20.67
C ILE A 85 -10.37 -4.41 -19.87
N LEU A 86 -10.43 -5.75 -19.92
CA LEU A 86 -9.40 -6.59 -19.29
C LEU A 86 -8.02 -6.39 -19.94
N LYS A 87 -7.96 -6.14 -21.26
CA LYS A 87 -6.71 -5.78 -21.95
C LYS A 87 -6.20 -4.42 -21.48
N GLU A 88 -7.07 -3.42 -21.32
CA GLU A 88 -6.70 -2.09 -20.81
C GLU A 88 -6.16 -2.14 -19.37
N TRP A 89 -6.69 -3.03 -18.53
CA TRP A 89 -6.11 -3.30 -17.21
C TRP A 89 -4.71 -3.90 -17.31
N GLY A 90 -4.35 -4.49 -18.44
CA GLY A 90 -3.04 -5.08 -18.73
C GLY A 90 -3.00 -6.59 -18.54
N CYS A 91 -4.15 -7.27 -18.52
CA CYS A 91 -4.22 -8.71 -18.27
C CYS A 91 -3.51 -9.55 -19.34
N GLY A 92 -3.29 -9.00 -20.54
CA GLY A 92 -2.56 -9.69 -21.61
C GLY A 92 -1.07 -9.83 -21.35
N ASP A 93 -0.47 -8.83 -20.70
CA ASP A 93 0.95 -8.86 -20.34
C ASP A 93 1.14 -9.44 -18.92
N ASP A 94 0.18 -9.18 -18.04
CA ASP A 94 0.23 -9.60 -16.64
C ASP A 94 -1.15 -10.00 -16.14
N GLY A 95 -1.41 -11.31 -16.05
CA GLY A 95 -2.71 -11.83 -15.63
C GLY A 95 -3.08 -11.56 -14.17
N ASP A 96 -2.16 -11.04 -13.35
CA ASP A 96 -2.44 -10.57 -11.99
C ASP A 96 -2.74 -9.07 -11.93
N ALA A 97 -2.80 -8.39 -13.08
CA ALA A 97 -3.36 -7.04 -13.20
C ALA A 97 -4.86 -6.98 -12.84
N VAL A 98 -5.52 -8.14 -12.72
CA VAL A 98 -6.88 -8.30 -12.22
C VAL A 98 -6.88 -9.18 -10.96
N ASP A 99 -7.58 -8.73 -9.93
CA ASP A 99 -7.92 -9.54 -8.76
C ASP A 99 -9.16 -10.38 -9.09
N ILE A 100 -9.00 -11.70 -8.96
CA ILE A 100 -10.09 -12.67 -9.11
C ILE A 100 -10.18 -13.45 -7.81
N GLU A 101 -11.37 -13.46 -7.22
CA GLU A 101 -11.62 -14.10 -5.94
C GLU A 101 -12.89 -14.95 -6.00
N ILE A 102 -12.77 -16.18 -5.51
CA ILE A 102 -13.85 -17.16 -5.41
C ILE A 102 -14.13 -17.41 -3.93
N VAL A 103 -15.35 -17.13 -3.48
CA VAL A 103 -15.75 -17.35 -2.08
C VAL A 103 -16.79 -18.46 -2.03
N LEU A 104 -16.38 -19.62 -1.54
CA LEU A 104 -17.22 -20.80 -1.37
C LEU A 104 -18.18 -20.59 -0.20
N ARG A 105 -19.49 -20.69 -0.44
CA ARG A 105 -20.54 -20.48 0.57
C ARG A 105 -20.98 -21.78 1.22
N ARG A 106 -21.54 -21.67 2.42
CA ARG A 106 -22.06 -22.84 3.17
C ARG A 106 -23.29 -23.47 2.53
N ASP A 107 -24.03 -22.72 1.70
CA ASP A 107 -25.21 -23.18 0.97
C ASP A 107 -24.86 -24.02 -0.28
N GLY A 108 -23.57 -24.26 -0.55
CA GLY A 108 -23.10 -25.02 -1.72
C GLY A 108 -22.91 -24.16 -2.98
N SER A 109 -23.26 -22.88 -2.94
CA SER A 109 -22.98 -21.90 -4.00
C SER A 109 -21.61 -21.25 -3.82
N TYR A 110 -21.19 -20.39 -4.74
CA TYR A 110 -20.03 -19.52 -4.55
C TYR A 110 -20.23 -18.13 -5.14
N LEU A 111 -19.48 -17.16 -4.62
CA LEU A 111 -19.36 -15.82 -5.19
C LEU A 111 -18.08 -15.74 -6.03
N PHE A 112 -18.21 -15.23 -7.25
CA PHE A 112 -17.09 -14.93 -8.14
C PHE A 112 -16.95 -13.42 -8.25
N GLY A 113 -15.88 -12.88 -7.68
CA GLY A 113 -15.53 -11.46 -7.72
C GLY A 113 -14.41 -11.18 -8.71
N MET A 114 -14.54 -10.12 -9.49
CA MET A 114 -13.49 -9.61 -10.37
C MET A 114 -13.36 -8.10 -10.28
N GLN A 115 -12.13 -7.60 -10.14
CA GLN A 115 -11.80 -6.18 -10.08
C GLN A 115 -10.36 -5.95 -10.51
N PRO A 116 -9.98 -4.74 -10.98
CA PRO A 116 -8.58 -4.45 -11.27
C PRO A 116 -7.72 -4.55 -10.00
N ASN A 117 -6.50 -5.05 -10.14
CA ASN A 117 -5.54 -5.09 -9.04
C ASN A 117 -5.05 -3.68 -8.73
N LEU A 118 -5.44 -3.18 -7.56
CA LEU A 118 -5.15 -1.80 -7.18
C LEU A 118 -3.66 -1.50 -7.15
N ARG A 119 -2.85 -2.37 -6.54
CA ARG A 119 -1.41 -2.13 -6.38
C ARG A 119 -0.76 -1.94 -7.75
N ARG A 120 -1.07 -2.82 -8.70
CA ARG A 120 -0.57 -2.75 -10.09
C ARG A 120 -1.11 -1.53 -10.84
N GLY A 121 -2.37 -1.15 -10.61
CA GLY A 121 -2.94 0.09 -11.14
C GLY A 121 -2.23 1.33 -10.61
N MET A 122 -1.91 1.36 -9.31
CA MET A 122 -1.23 2.48 -8.66
C MET A 122 0.17 2.74 -9.23
N TYR A 123 0.91 1.68 -9.61
CA TYR A 123 2.23 1.83 -10.25
C TYR A 123 2.16 2.69 -11.52
N ARG A 124 1.00 2.70 -12.21
CA ARG A 124 0.78 3.49 -13.43
C ARG A 124 0.23 4.89 -13.15
N MET A 125 -0.46 5.09 -12.03
CA MET A 125 -1.16 6.33 -11.71
C MET A 125 -0.37 7.28 -10.80
N SER A 126 0.54 6.77 -9.98
CA SER A 126 1.20 7.57 -8.95
C SER A 126 2.67 7.20 -8.78
N LYS A 127 3.54 8.20 -8.91
CA LYS A 127 4.98 8.08 -8.64
C LYS A 127 5.29 7.75 -7.18
N ASP A 128 4.43 8.21 -6.27
CA ASP A 128 4.58 8.07 -4.81
C ASP A 128 3.56 7.11 -4.21
N GLN A 129 3.13 6.10 -4.98
CA GLN A 129 2.11 5.14 -4.55
C GLN A 129 2.41 4.48 -3.20
N ASP A 130 3.68 4.26 -2.87
CA ASP A 130 4.10 3.62 -1.62
C ASP A 130 3.84 4.50 -0.39
N LEU A 131 3.59 5.80 -0.62
CA LEU A 131 3.30 6.83 0.38
C LEU A 131 1.80 7.18 0.45
N GLN A 132 0.97 6.55 -0.38
CA GLN A 132 -0.45 6.83 -0.46
C GLN A 132 -1.28 5.74 0.24
N ASP A 133 -2.21 6.17 1.09
CA ASP A 133 -3.29 5.33 1.60
C ASP A 133 -4.44 5.42 0.59
N VAL A 134 -4.65 4.38 -0.22
CA VAL A 134 -5.72 4.44 -1.21
C VAL A 134 -7.08 4.25 -0.54
N ILE A 135 -7.95 5.25 -0.67
CA ILE A 135 -9.38 5.11 -0.39
C ILE A 135 -10.02 4.62 -1.69
N PHE A 136 -10.18 3.31 -1.78
CA PHE A 136 -10.66 2.66 -2.99
C PHE A 136 -12.17 2.82 -3.16
N PHE A 137 -12.57 3.24 -4.36
CA PHE A 137 -13.93 3.09 -4.84
C PHE A 137 -13.88 2.33 -6.17
N GLY A 138 -14.19 1.05 -6.13
CA GLY A 138 -14.31 0.24 -7.33
C GLY A 138 -15.48 -0.70 -7.18
N GLY A 139 -16.45 -0.59 -8.08
CA GLY A 139 -17.46 -1.61 -8.31
C GLY A 139 -16.78 -2.90 -8.75
N THR A 140 -16.52 -3.79 -7.79
CA THR A 140 -16.23 -5.20 -8.04
C THR A 140 -17.41 -5.79 -8.81
N TRP A 141 -17.15 -6.44 -9.94
CA TRP A 141 -18.18 -7.28 -10.55
C TRP A 141 -18.29 -8.56 -9.70
N ILE A 142 -19.47 -8.80 -9.13
CA ILE A 142 -19.73 -9.98 -8.30
C ILE A 142 -20.86 -10.79 -8.93
N LYS A 143 -20.63 -12.08 -9.11
CA LYS A 143 -21.63 -13.03 -9.57
C LYS A 143 -21.77 -14.18 -8.59
N LYS A 144 -23.00 -14.42 -8.11
CA LYS A 144 -23.35 -15.67 -7.44
C LYS A 144 -23.51 -16.77 -8.48
N ILE A 145 -22.88 -17.91 -8.23
CA ILE A 145 -23.02 -19.14 -9.02
C ILE A 145 -23.59 -20.20 -8.11
N ASP A 146 -24.74 -20.77 -8.49
CA ASP A 146 -25.59 -21.55 -7.59
C ASP A 146 -25.01 -22.90 -7.17
N SER A 147 -24.03 -23.42 -7.90
CA SER A 147 -23.41 -24.72 -7.64
C SER A 147 -21.88 -24.66 -7.65
N THR A 148 -21.26 -25.28 -6.65
CA THR A 148 -19.81 -25.41 -6.54
C THR A 148 -19.32 -26.69 -7.21
N ASN A 149 -18.34 -26.57 -8.10
CA ASN A 149 -17.64 -27.73 -8.65
C ASN A 149 -16.54 -28.21 -7.67
N PRO A 150 -16.41 -29.52 -7.39
CA PRO A 150 -15.38 -30.06 -6.49
C PRO A 150 -13.95 -29.63 -6.83
N ILE A 151 -13.64 -29.36 -8.10
CA ILE A 151 -12.31 -28.90 -8.54
C ILE A 151 -11.87 -27.60 -7.84
N LEU A 152 -12.81 -26.75 -7.43
CA LEU A 152 -12.49 -25.52 -6.69
C LEU A 152 -11.92 -25.80 -5.30
N MET A 153 -12.33 -26.91 -4.66
CA MET A 153 -11.75 -27.34 -3.39
C MET A 153 -10.32 -27.84 -3.57
N GLU A 154 -10.05 -28.57 -4.66
CA GLU A 154 -8.70 -29.01 -5.02
C GLU A 154 -7.78 -27.79 -5.30
N TRP A 155 -8.27 -26.84 -6.11
CA TRP A 155 -7.52 -25.62 -6.43
C TRP A 155 -7.27 -24.75 -5.21
N LYS A 156 -8.23 -24.65 -4.26
CA LYS A 156 -8.04 -23.92 -2.99
C LYS A 156 -6.82 -24.42 -2.22
N GLY A 157 -6.58 -25.73 -2.21
CA GLY A 157 -5.38 -26.31 -1.58
C GLY A 157 -4.09 -25.98 -2.35
N ALA A 158 -4.15 -26.01 -3.69
CA ALA A 158 -3.01 -25.74 -4.55
C ALA A 158 -2.56 -24.27 -4.50
N THR A 159 -3.50 -23.33 -4.61
CA THR A 159 -3.21 -21.88 -4.64
C THR A 159 -2.60 -21.36 -3.34
N ARG A 160 -2.77 -22.06 -2.21
CA ARG A 160 -2.14 -21.72 -0.92
C ARG A 160 -0.66 -22.10 -0.82
N SER A 161 -0.22 -23.10 -1.57
CA SER A 161 1.06 -23.77 -1.33
C SER A 161 2.09 -23.56 -2.44
N ARG A 162 1.67 -23.12 -3.64
CA ARG A 162 2.52 -22.98 -4.82
C ARG A 162 2.03 -21.86 -5.73
N ILE A 163 2.95 -21.31 -6.53
CA ILE A 163 2.59 -20.51 -7.71
C ILE A 163 1.71 -21.41 -8.60
N SER A 164 0.44 -21.04 -8.76
CA SER A 164 -0.58 -21.88 -9.38
C SER A 164 -1.15 -21.17 -10.61
N PRO A 165 -0.59 -21.43 -11.82
CA PRO A 165 -1.09 -20.80 -13.03
C PRO A 165 -2.50 -21.33 -13.34
N VAL A 166 -3.43 -20.41 -13.59
CA VAL A 166 -4.79 -20.71 -14.02
C VAL A 166 -5.08 -19.88 -15.27
N LEU A 167 -5.40 -20.56 -16.37
CA LEU A 167 -5.86 -19.90 -17.59
C LEU A 167 -7.26 -19.34 -17.36
N ILE A 168 -7.42 -18.03 -17.50
CA ILE A 168 -8.70 -17.34 -17.52
C ILE A 168 -9.10 -17.12 -18.97
N SER A 169 -10.32 -17.50 -19.34
CA SER A 169 -10.85 -17.29 -20.69
C SER A 169 -12.36 -17.05 -20.69
N LEU A 170 -12.91 -16.67 -21.86
CA LEU A 170 -14.33 -16.38 -22.04
C LEU A 170 -14.96 -17.35 -23.06
N ALA A 171 -16.18 -17.80 -22.77
CA ALA A 171 -16.99 -18.62 -23.66
C ALA A 171 -18.46 -18.19 -23.68
N THR A 172 -19.14 -18.52 -24.76
CA THR A 172 -20.60 -18.47 -24.84
C THR A 172 -21.21 -19.85 -24.71
N ALA A 173 -22.40 -19.93 -24.11
CA ALA A 173 -23.25 -21.11 -24.16
C ALA A 173 -24.72 -20.70 -24.19
N GLN A 174 -25.58 -21.54 -24.77
CA GLN A 174 -27.01 -21.41 -24.59
C GLN A 174 -27.39 -21.87 -23.18
N ALA A 175 -28.26 -21.12 -22.52
CA ALA A 175 -28.86 -21.51 -21.26
C ALA A 175 -30.31 -21.93 -21.49
N LYS A 176 -30.71 -23.08 -20.94
CA LYS A 176 -32.13 -23.45 -20.79
C LYS A 176 -32.45 -23.46 -19.31
N LEU A 177 -33.41 -22.65 -18.88
CA LEU A 177 -33.77 -22.49 -17.46
C LEU A 177 -32.55 -22.16 -16.57
N GLY A 178 -31.59 -21.38 -17.09
CA GLY A 178 -30.35 -21.03 -16.37
C GLY A 178 -29.24 -22.09 -16.39
N ILE A 179 -29.47 -23.26 -17.02
CA ILE A 179 -28.50 -24.35 -17.08
C ILE A 179 -27.72 -24.32 -18.42
N PRO A 180 -26.38 -24.28 -18.40
CA PRO A 180 -25.58 -24.31 -19.63
C PRO A 180 -25.79 -25.61 -20.40
N GLN A 181 -26.04 -25.50 -21.71
CA GLN A 181 -26.06 -26.65 -22.60
C GLN A 181 -24.62 -26.93 -23.06
N ILE A 182 -24.04 -28.03 -22.58
CA ILE A 182 -22.60 -28.35 -22.72
C ILE A 182 -22.15 -28.36 -24.19
N ASP A 183 -22.97 -28.92 -25.08
CA ASP A 183 -22.77 -29.00 -26.53
C ASP A 183 -22.73 -27.64 -27.23
N THR A 184 -23.21 -26.58 -26.56
CA THR A 184 -23.23 -25.22 -27.08
C THR A 184 -22.08 -24.35 -26.58
N ILE A 185 -21.25 -24.86 -25.67
CA ILE A 185 -20.11 -24.11 -25.12
C ILE A 185 -19.08 -23.88 -26.24
N LYS A 186 -18.83 -22.61 -26.55
CA LYS A 186 -17.86 -22.19 -27.56
C LYS A 186 -17.02 -21.03 -27.03
N ARG A 187 -15.71 -21.08 -27.24
CA ARG A 187 -14.84 -19.92 -26.93
C ARG A 187 -15.27 -18.72 -27.75
N VAL A 188 -15.13 -17.54 -27.16
CA VAL A 188 -15.39 -16.28 -27.86
C VAL A 188 -14.18 -15.93 -28.73
N PRO A 189 -14.27 -15.98 -30.07
CA PRO A 189 -13.12 -15.68 -30.94
C PRO A 189 -12.66 -14.23 -30.74
N GLY A 190 -11.36 -14.02 -30.54
CA GLY A 190 -10.77 -12.69 -30.33
C GLY A 190 -10.81 -12.19 -28.88
N ALA A 191 -11.52 -12.88 -27.98
CA ALA A 191 -11.47 -12.57 -26.56
C ALA A 191 -10.08 -12.88 -25.98
N LEU A 192 -9.65 -12.05 -25.05
CA LEU A 192 -8.43 -12.23 -24.28
C LEU A 192 -8.55 -13.51 -23.45
N ALA A 193 -7.51 -14.34 -23.55
CA ALA A 193 -7.22 -15.38 -22.60
C ALA A 193 -5.87 -15.07 -21.96
N PHE A 194 -5.77 -15.20 -20.65
CA PHE A 194 -4.58 -14.83 -19.89
C PHE A 194 -4.34 -15.79 -18.74
N VAL A 195 -3.07 -15.91 -18.31
CA VAL A 195 -2.71 -16.78 -17.18
C VAL A 195 -2.63 -15.96 -15.91
N LYS A 196 -3.43 -16.32 -14.91
CA LYS A 196 -3.41 -15.74 -13.57
C LYS A 196 -2.59 -16.63 -12.64
N PHE A 197 -1.80 -16.04 -11.74
CA PHE A 197 -1.00 -16.78 -10.76
C PHE A 197 -1.51 -16.61 -9.32
N ASP A 198 -2.17 -15.49 -9.01
CA ASP A 198 -2.73 -15.18 -7.69
C ASP A 198 -4.26 -15.32 -7.67
N LEU A 199 -4.78 -16.48 -8.08
CA LEU A 199 -6.22 -16.80 -7.94
C LEU A 199 -6.54 -17.07 -6.47
N LYS A 200 -7.42 -16.25 -5.88
CA LYS A 200 -7.81 -16.40 -4.47
C LYS A 200 -9.07 -17.24 -4.36
N ILE A 201 -9.00 -18.29 -3.53
CA ILE A 201 -10.17 -19.11 -3.19
C ILE A 201 -10.30 -19.15 -1.67
N ALA A 202 -11.38 -18.58 -1.16
CA ALA A 202 -11.72 -18.52 0.26
C ALA A 202 -13.00 -19.32 0.54
N SER A 203 -13.29 -19.63 1.79
CA SER A 203 -14.60 -20.16 2.20
C SER A 203 -15.23 -19.32 3.31
N GLU A 204 -16.56 -19.21 3.28
CA GLU A 204 -17.39 -18.56 4.30
C GLU A 204 -17.22 -19.21 5.70
N GLU A 205 -16.79 -20.47 5.74
CA GLU A 205 -16.46 -21.14 7.00
C GLU A 205 -15.18 -20.58 7.65
N GLU A 206 -14.16 -20.27 6.86
CA GLU A 206 -12.88 -19.73 7.36
C GLU A 206 -12.93 -18.21 7.56
N ASN A 207 -13.72 -17.50 6.74
CA ASN A 207 -13.88 -16.06 6.80
C ASN A 207 -15.36 -15.67 6.60
N PRO A 208 -16.17 -15.71 7.67
CA PRO A 208 -17.61 -15.41 7.58
C PRO A 208 -17.92 -13.94 7.27
N ASP A 209 -16.97 -13.03 7.54
CA ASP A 209 -17.08 -11.57 7.34
C ASP A 209 -16.35 -11.14 6.05
N HIS A 210 -16.27 -12.04 5.07
CA HIS A 210 -15.62 -11.78 3.81
C HIS A 210 -16.31 -10.62 3.07
N VAL A 211 -15.52 -9.69 2.50
CA VAL A 211 -16.07 -8.47 1.88
C VAL A 211 -17.11 -8.74 0.78
N LEU A 212 -16.88 -9.74 -0.07
CA LEU A 212 -17.84 -10.13 -1.11
C LEU A 212 -19.16 -10.66 -0.54
N ILE A 213 -19.12 -11.37 0.59
CA ILE A 213 -20.33 -11.86 1.27
C ILE A 213 -21.10 -10.67 1.83
N ASP A 214 -20.41 -9.74 2.50
CA ASP A 214 -21.03 -8.57 3.09
C ASP A 214 -21.70 -7.68 2.03
N ILE A 215 -21.09 -7.53 0.85
CA ILE A 215 -21.66 -6.77 -0.28
C ILE A 215 -22.92 -7.45 -0.82
N VAL A 216 -22.90 -8.77 -1.03
CA VAL A 216 -24.02 -9.49 -1.67
C VAL A 216 -25.19 -9.72 -0.70
N ASP A 217 -24.89 -10.02 0.57
CA ASP A 217 -25.91 -10.25 1.60
C ASP A 217 -26.42 -8.92 2.21
N ASP A 218 -25.97 -7.75 1.71
CA ASP A 218 -26.26 -6.40 2.21
C ASP A 218 -26.10 -6.29 3.73
N ARG A 219 -25.06 -6.93 4.26
CA ARG A 219 -24.76 -6.88 5.68
C ARG A 219 -24.29 -5.46 5.98
N LYS A 220 -25.13 -4.69 6.68
CA LYS A 220 -24.80 -3.33 7.13
C LYS A 220 -23.48 -3.35 7.91
N ARG A 221 -22.38 -3.06 7.22
CA ARG A 221 -21.18 -2.60 7.88
C ARG A 221 -21.48 -1.21 8.39
N SER A 222 -21.36 -0.99 9.70
CA SER A 222 -20.96 0.34 10.10
C SER A 222 -19.66 0.61 9.35
N LEU A 223 -19.61 1.66 8.54
CA LEU A 223 -18.34 2.19 8.07
C LEU A 223 -17.57 2.50 9.36
N GLY A 224 -16.74 1.54 9.78
CA GLY A 224 -16.04 1.63 11.04
C GLY A 224 -15.29 2.95 11.05
N LYS A 225 -15.14 3.56 12.24
CA LYS A 225 -14.30 4.75 12.37
C LYS A 225 -12.97 4.49 11.65
N PRO A 226 -12.43 5.48 10.92
CA PRO A 226 -11.15 5.32 10.22
C PRO A 226 -10.16 4.65 11.16
N LYS A 227 -9.62 3.49 10.77
CA LYS A 227 -8.69 2.77 11.64
C LYS A 227 -7.50 3.69 11.94
N VAL A 228 -7.32 4.03 13.22
CA VAL A 228 -6.09 4.64 13.70
C VAL A 228 -4.99 3.62 13.42
N ALA A 229 -3.93 4.06 12.73
CA ALA A 229 -2.85 3.15 12.34
C ALA A 229 -2.22 2.58 13.61
N LYS A 230 -1.92 1.27 13.59
CA LYS A 230 -1.22 0.66 14.71
C LYS A 230 0.21 1.22 14.79
N PRO A 231 0.84 1.28 15.97
CA PRO A 231 2.21 1.77 16.10
C PRO A 231 3.23 1.15 15.14
N ARG A 232 3.11 -0.16 14.91
CA ARG A 232 3.95 -0.89 13.94
C ARG A 232 3.72 -0.44 12.49
N GLU A 233 2.47 -0.13 12.12
CA GLU A 233 2.14 0.40 10.79
C GLU A 233 2.74 1.80 10.60
N ILE A 234 2.75 2.63 11.66
CA ILE A 234 3.41 3.95 11.66
C ILE A 234 4.92 3.79 11.46
N ALA A 235 5.57 2.87 12.18
CA ALA A 235 6.99 2.57 12.00
C ALA A 235 7.31 2.10 10.56
N GLN A 236 6.48 1.23 9.98
CA GLN A 236 6.65 0.77 8.60
C GLN A 236 6.42 1.89 7.57
N ARG A 237 5.45 2.79 7.82
CA ARG A 237 5.20 3.97 6.97
C ARG A 237 6.39 4.93 7.02
N ARG A 238 6.95 5.19 8.20
CA ARG A 238 8.18 5.99 8.35
C ARG A 238 9.29 5.45 7.46
N GLN A 239 9.55 4.15 7.51
CA GLN A 239 10.57 3.52 6.70
C GLN A 239 10.29 3.69 5.20
N ARG A 240 9.03 3.49 4.76
CA ARG A 240 8.62 3.71 3.36
C ARG A 240 8.84 5.13 2.89
N VAL A 241 8.51 6.14 3.71
CA VAL A 241 8.75 7.56 3.39
C VAL A 241 10.25 7.81 3.23
N ILE A 242 11.08 7.34 4.16
CA ILE A 242 12.53 7.51 4.08
C ILE A 242 13.09 6.85 2.82
N ASP A 243 12.64 5.63 2.51
CA ASP A 243 13.17 4.86 1.38
C ASP A 243 12.73 5.42 0.02
N SER A 244 11.51 5.93 -0.07
CA SER A 244 10.93 6.38 -1.34
C SER A 244 11.19 7.86 -1.61
N ALA A 245 11.00 8.73 -0.61
CA ALA A 245 11.12 10.17 -0.77
C ALA A 245 12.53 10.71 -0.45
N PHE A 246 13.31 10.00 0.38
CA PHE A 246 14.63 10.47 0.82
C PHE A 246 15.78 9.44 0.68
N PRO A 247 15.92 8.77 -0.50
CA PRO A 247 16.90 7.71 -0.67
C PRO A 247 18.37 8.18 -0.53
N VAL A 248 18.68 9.41 -0.91
CA VAL A 248 20.03 10.00 -0.84
C VAL A 248 20.34 10.40 0.60
N SER A 249 19.40 11.07 1.28
CA SER A 249 19.59 11.45 2.69
C SER A 249 19.74 10.22 3.59
N ARG A 250 18.94 9.17 3.35
CA ARG A 250 19.11 7.86 4.01
C ARG A 250 20.51 7.29 3.80
N ASP A 251 21.02 7.28 2.57
CA ASP A 251 22.36 6.75 2.29
C ASP A 251 23.47 7.61 2.93
N ARG A 252 23.29 8.94 3.00
CA ARG A 252 24.23 9.83 3.72
C ARG A 252 24.27 9.53 5.21
N VAL A 253 23.12 9.38 5.86
CA VAL A 253 23.01 8.99 7.28
C VAL A 253 23.77 7.69 7.54
N ARG A 254 23.61 6.69 6.65
CA ARG A 254 24.33 5.42 6.70
C ARG A 254 25.84 5.59 6.53
N ARG A 255 26.30 6.31 5.49
CA ARG A 255 27.74 6.54 5.23
C ARG A 255 28.44 7.32 6.34
N LEU A 256 27.71 8.24 7.00
CA LEU A 256 28.22 9.04 8.10
C LEU A 256 28.20 8.32 9.46
N ASN A 257 27.73 7.06 9.46
CA ASN A 257 27.49 6.27 10.65
C ASN A 257 26.71 7.04 11.73
N LEU A 258 25.71 7.82 11.30
CA LEU A 258 25.04 8.78 12.19
C LEU A 258 24.22 8.06 13.27
N HIS A 259 23.63 6.90 12.95
CA HIS A 259 22.87 6.10 13.91
C HIS A 259 23.73 5.68 15.11
N ASP A 260 24.85 4.99 14.89
CA ASP A 260 25.77 4.60 15.96
C ASP A 260 26.27 5.80 16.75
N ARG A 261 26.64 6.89 16.05
CA ARG A 261 27.11 8.13 16.70
C ARG A 261 26.04 8.77 17.60
N LEU A 262 24.77 8.69 17.21
CA LEU A 262 23.66 9.18 18.03
C LEU A 262 23.40 8.28 19.23
N VAL A 263 23.42 6.95 19.05
CA VAL A 263 23.32 5.98 20.15
C VAL A 263 24.44 6.23 21.17
N ASP A 264 25.68 6.43 20.69
CA ASP A 264 26.82 6.73 21.54
C ASP A 264 26.74 8.09 22.22
N HIS A 265 26.19 9.11 21.55
CA HIS A 265 26.04 10.44 22.11
C HIS A 265 24.96 10.50 23.20
N ILE A 266 23.81 9.87 22.94
CA ILE A 266 22.62 9.93 23.80
C ILE A 266 22.64 8.83 24.87
N LYS A 267 23.45 7.78 24.68
CA LYS A 267 23.54 6.59 25.55
C LYS A 267 22.20 5.85 25.68
N VAL A 268 21.51 5.70 24.55
CA VAL A 268 20.25 4.94 24.41
C VAL A 268 20.36 4.03 23.19
N ASP A 269 20.42 2.73 23.45
CA ASP A 269 20.60 1.64 22.46
C ASP A 269 19.34 1.34 21.63
N GLN A 270 18.17 1.68 22.17
CA GLN A 270 16.86 1.41 21.54
C GLN A 270 16.50 2.36 20.38
N ILE A 271 17.41 3.22 19.93
CA ILE A 271 17.18 4.12 18.79
C ILE A 271 17.37 3.31 17.51
N THR A 272 16.40 3.36 16.58
CA THR A 272 16.53 2.66 15.30
C THR A 272 17.18 3.53 14.21
N ALA A 273 17.76 2.90 13.20
CA ALA A 273 18.34 3.61 12.05
C ALA A 273 17.30 4.50 11.33
N ALA A 274 16.04 4.06 11.28
CA ALA A 274 14.92 4.84 10.73
C ALA A 274 14.67 6.13 11.54
N GLN A 275 14.74 6.06 12.87
CA GLN A 275 14.59 7.24 13.73
C GLN A 275 15.76 8.23 13.53
N ALA A 276 16.99 7.73 13.43
CA ALA A 276 18.16 8.57 13.14
C ALA A 276 18.05 9.25 11.77
N ALA A 277 17.60 8.51 10.75
CA ALA A 277 17.38 9.06 9.42
C ALA A 277 16.27 10.11 9.39
N GLN A 278 15.13 9.86 10.04
CA GLN A 278 14.06 10.85 10.16
C GLN A 278 14.54 12.13 10.83
N ALA A 279 15.25 12.03 11.96
CA ALA A 279 15.78 13.20 12.66
C ALA A 279 16.71 14.03 11.76
N ALA A 280 17.60 13.38 11.01
CA ALA A 280 18.49 14.06 10.07
C ALA A 280 17.75 14.76 8.94
N ILE A 281 16.76 14.10 8.35
CA ILE A 281 15.93 14.66 7.27
C ILE A 281 15.10 15.84 7.81
N ASN A 282 14.50 15.72 9.00
CA ASN A 282 13.72 16.80 9.61
C ASN A 282 14.57 18.05 9.87
N VAL A 283 15.80 17.92 10.37
CA VAL A 283 16.71 19.06 10.53
C VAL A 283 17.08 19.68 9.19
N GLN A 284 17.40 18.85 8.19
CA GLN A 284 17.74 19.34 6.85
C GLN A 284 16.57 20.12 6.23
N LEU A 285 15.37 19.55 6.23
CA LEU A 285 14.16 20.19 5.71
C LEU A 285 13.81 21.47 6.49
N SER A 286 13.95 21.46 7.82
CA SER A 286 13.73 22.65 8.63
C SER A 286 14.67 23.79 8.24
N ARG A 287 15.96 23.50 8.03
CA ARG A 287 16.93 24.51 7.56
C ARG A 287 16.62 24.99 6.15
N GLU A 288 16.28 24.08 5.24
CA GLU A 288 15.91 24.40 3.86
C GLU A 288 14.70 25.35 3.82
N TRP A 289 13.70 25.14 4.68
CA TRP A 289 12.42 25.85 4.59
C TRP A 289 12.30 27.07 5.48
N SER A 290 12.95 27.05 6.64
CA SER A 290 12.82 28.10 7.67
C SER A 290 14.15 28.73 8.06
N GLY A 291 15.28 28.21 7.60
CA GLY A 291 16.61 28.63 8.03
C GLY A 291 16.95 28.27 9.48
N LEU A 292 16.10 27.50 10.17
CA LEU A 292 16.26 27.06 11.56
C LEU A 292 16.65 25.59 11.62
N ASP A 293 17.21 25.17 12.75
CA ASP A 293 17.56 23.77 13.01
C ASP A 293 16.34 22.87 13.24
N HIS A 294 15.23 23.45 13.70
CA HIS A 294 14.01 22.73 14.07
C HIS A 294 12.77 23.50 13.59
N TYR A 295 11.73 22.76 13.20
CA TYR A 295 10.50 23.37 12.70
C TYR A 295 9.87 24.28 13.77
N PRO A 296 9.48 25.52 13.42
CA PRO A 296 8.66 26.34 14.30
C PRO A 296 7.26 25.72 14.45
N MET A 297 6.69 25.77 15.66
CA MET A 297 5.35 25.21 15.93
C MET A 297 4.25 25.79 15.04
N GLU A 298 4.35 27.06 14.65
CA GLU A 298 3.29 27.83 13.97
C GLU A 298 3.23 27.59 12.45
N ASP A 299 4.32 27.15 11.81
CA ASP A 299 4.45 27.14 10.34
C ASP A 299 4.43 25.73 9.71
N PHE A 300 3.98 24.72 10.45
CA PHE A 300 4.19 23.34 10.04
C PHE A 300 2.97 22.42 10.20
N SER A 301 2.46 21.94 9.06
CA SER A 301 1.39 20.95 8.92
C SER A 301 1.83 19.79 7.99
N ALA A 302 1.14 18.65 8.07
CA ALA A 302 1.41 17.51 7.17
C ALA A 302 1.12 17.85 5.70
N GLU A 303 0.13 18.70 5.42
CA GLU A 303 -0.17 19.21 4.08
C GLU A 303 0.96 20.10 3.56
N ALA A 304 1.42 21.05 4.37
CA ALA A 304 2.54 21.92 4.01
C ALA A 304 3.85 21.13 3.80
N TRP A 305 4.04 20.03 4.53
CA TRP A 305 5.16 19.12 4.29
C TRP A 305 5.04 18.50 2.90
N TRP A 306 3.87 17.93 2.54
CA TRP A 306 3.65 17.34 1.22
C TRP A 306 3.88 18.33 0.08
N ASP A 307 3.31 19.53 0.17
CA ASP A 307 3.45 20.57 -0.85
C ASP A 307 4.92 20.93 -1.11
N ARG A 308 5.75 20.91 -0.07
CA ARG A 308 7.18 21.25 -0.16
C ARG A 308 8.07 20.08 -0.57
N THR A 309 7.62 18.84 -0.40
CA THR A 309 8.42 17.65 -0.74
C THR A 309 8.05 17.02 -2.08
N LEU A 310 6.86 17.28 -2.63
CA LEU A 310 6.38 16.63 -3.85
C LEU A 310 7.28 16.83 -5.07
N ASP A 311 7.78 18.06 -5.25
CA ASP A 311 8.67 18.40 -6.36
C ASP A 311 10.15 18.42 -5.95
N ARG A 312 10.46 18.01 -4.71
CA ARG A 312 11.82 18.05 -4.17
C ARG A 312 12.66 16.94 -4.79
N VAL A 313 13.79 17.31 -5.38
CA VAL A 313 14.79 16.37 -5.90
C VAL A 313 15.98 16.30 -4.96
N GLU A 314 16.32 15.10 -4.50
CA GLU A 314 17.53 14.91 -3.72
C GLU A 314 18.79 14.95 -4.61
N MET A 315 19.61 15.99 -4.40
CA MET A 315 20.87 16.12 -5.13
C MET A 315 21.98 15.31 -4.47
N THR A 316 22.62 14.42 -5.23
CA THR A 316 23.71 13.55 -4.76
C THR A 316 25.04 14.29 -4.58
N THR A 317 25.26 15.39 -5.31
CA THR A 317 26.57 16.07 -5.48
C THR A 317 26.77 17.35 -4.66
N LEU A 318 25.74 17.88 -4.00
CA LEU A 318 25.86 19.09 -3.17
C LEU A 318 26.69 18.84 -1.88
N PRO A 319 27.22 19.91 -1.22
CA PRO A 319 27.96 19.80 0.02
C PRO A 319 27.22 18.96 1.06
N ASN A 320 27.96 18.23 1.88
CA ASN A 320 27.41 17.28 2.84
C ASN A 320 26.75 18.00 4.02
N LEU A 321 25.58 18.60 3.78
CA LEU A 321 24.81 19.39 4.75
C LEU A 321 24.54 18.61 6.05
N ILE A 322 24.34 17.29 5.97
CA ILE A 322 24.13 16.43 7.15
C ILE A 322 25.43 16.27 7.96
N GLY A 323 26.57 16.13 7.29
CA GLY A 323 27.87 15.92 7.94
C GLY A 323 28.38 17.11 8.74
N GLU A 324 27.90 18.32 8.41
CA GLU A 324 28.32 19.58 9.04
C GLU A 324 27.46 19.96 10.27
N ILE A 325 26.37 19.24 10.52
CA ILE A 325 25.46 19.49 11.64
C ILE A 325 25.99 18.83 12.92
N GLU A 326 25.92 19.56 14.04
CA GLU A 326 26.29 19.05 15.35
C GLU A 326 25.35 17.93 15.81
N LEU A 327 25.91 16.88 16.43
CA LEU A 327 25.13 15.73 16.94
C LEU A 327 24.03 16.14 17.93
N GLY A 328 24.25 17.21 18.70
CA GLY A 328 23.25 17.73 19.65
C GLY A 328 21.98 18.22 18.97
N VAL A 329 22.09 18.74 17.74
CA VAL A 329 20.92 19.17 16.94
C VAL A 329 20.09 17.96 16.51
N PHE A 330 20.75 16.92 15.98
CA PHE A 330 20.05 15.68 15.62
C PHE A 330 19.45 14.97 16.84
N ALA A 331 20.17 14.93 17.96
CA ALA A 331 19.65 14.38 19.21
C ALA A 331 18.40 15.15 19.68
N ARG A 332 18.44 16.47 19.61
CA ARG A 332 17.27 17.30 19.95
C ARG A 332 16.09 17.03 19.01
N GLN A 333 16.33 16.90 17.70
CA GLN A 333 15.24 16.59 16.76
C GLN A 333 14.64 15.21 17.05
N LEU A 334 15.46 14.20 17.36
CA LEU A 334 14.99 12.87 17.74
C LEU A 334 14.09 12.91 18.99
N GLU A 335 14.47 13.69 20.01
CA GLU A 335 13.62 13.91 21.19
C GLU A 335 12.26 14.51 20.83
N LEU A 336 12.27 15.54 19.97
CA LEU A 336 11.08 16.22 19.51
C LEU A 336 10.15 15.28 18.72
N ASP A 337 10.72 14.48 17.82
CA ASP A 337 9.97 13.52 16.99
C ASP A 337 9.29 12.47 17.87
N VAL A 338 10.04 11.84 18.79
CA VAL A 338 9.50 10.84 19.73
C VAL A 338 8.40 11.45 20.61
N ALA A 339 8.63 12.63 21.16
CA ALA A 339 7.64 13.32 22.00
C ALA A 339 6.37 13.65 21.21
N THR A 340 6.50 14.03 19.94
CA THR A 340 5.35 14.35 19.07
C THR A 340 4.48 13.11 18.86
N VAL A 341 5.08 11.96 18.51
CA VAL A 341 4.33 10.70 18.33
C VAL A 341 3.59 10.28 19.58
N LEU A 342 4.25 10.35 20.74
CA LEU A 342 3.62 9.98 22.01
C LEU A 342 2.43 10.89 22.33
N ARG A 343 2.57 12.22 22.18
CA ARG A 343 1.46 13.16 22.41
C ARG A 343 0.29 12.93 21.45
N ASP A 344 0.57 12.79 20.16
CA ASP A 344 -0.44 12.59 19.12
C ASP A 344 -1.28 11.31 19.35
N HIS A 345 -0.71 10.34 20.08
CA HIS A 345 -1.36 9.07 20.42
C HIS A 345 -1.77 8.98 21.89
N GLY A 346 -1.89 10.11 22.58
CA GLY A 346 -2.46 10.20 23.94
C GLY A 346 -1.57 9.66 25.06
N ALA A 347 -0.28 9.47 24.81
CA ALA A 347 0.70 9.06 25.81
C ALA A 347 1.31 10.27 26.54
N GLU A 348 1.51 10.14 27.85
CA GLU A 348 2.25 11.13 28.64
C GLU A 348 3.72 11.20 28.22
N VAL A 349 4.27 12.41 28.14
CA VAL A 349 5.67 12.66 27.78
C VAL A 349 6.45 13.08 29.01
N SER A 350 7.51 12.34 29.31
CA SER A 350 8.46 12.65 30.38
C SER A 350 9.46 13.74 29.96
N PRO A 351 9.99 14.53 30.90
CA PRO A 351 11.16 15.40 30.65
C PRO A 351 12.42 14.63 30.27
N LYS A 352 12.50 13.32 30.55
CA LYS A 352 13.69 12.48 30.27
C LYS A 352 13.51 11.70 28.98
N PHE A 353 14.37 11.94 27.99
CA PHE A 353 14.30 11.25 26.68
C PHE A 353 14.31 9.72 26.79
N ASN A 354 15.19 9.13 27.61
CA ASN A 354 15.30 7.67 27.74
C ASN A 354 13.97 7.02 28.21
N VAL A 355 13.19 7.72 29.03
CA VAL A 355 11.85 7.24 29.45
C VAL A 355 10.91 7.23 28.25
N ASN A 356 10.89 8.32 27.48
CA ASN A 356 10.06 8.43 26.28
C ASN A 356 10.44 7.40 25.21
N GLN A 357 11.74 7.18 24.96
CA GLN A 357 12.21 6.21 23.98
C GLN A 357 11.82 4.78 24.36
N ARG A 358 11.97 4.40 25.63
CA ARG A 358 11.52 3.07 26.10
C ARG A 358 10.02 2.88 25.92
N GLN A 359 9.23 3.92 26.23
CA GLN A 359 7.80 3.89 26.02
C GLN A 359 7.44 3.79 24.53
N PHE A 360 8.12 4.55 23.68
CA PHE A 360 7.95 4.55 22.24
C PHE A 360 8.20 3.17 21.63
N VAL A 361 9.29 2.50 22.03
CA VAL A 361 9.60 1.13 21.60
C VAL A 361 8.60 0.13 22.17
N ARG A 362 8.27 0.22 23.47
CA ARG A 362 7.27 -0.67 24.11
C ARG A 362 5.89 -0.60 23.43
N LEU A 363 5.51 0.57 22.93
CA LEU A 363 4.26 0.76 22.20
C LEU A 363 4.34 0.25 20.75
N GLY A 364 5.52 -0.10 20.24
CA GLY A 364 5.73 -0.67 18.91
C GLY A 364 6.09 0.35 17.83
N TYR A 365 6.45 1.58 18.19
CA TYR A 365 6.85 2.62 17.22
C TYR A 365 8.32 2.51 16.77
N GLY A 366 9.13 1.70 17.46
CA GLY A 366 10.52 1.43 17.10
C GLY A 366 10.66 0.67 15.78
N GLY A 367 9.70 -0.22 15.50
CA GLY A 367 9.74 -1.16 14.39
C GLY A 367 10.57 -2.39 14.76
N ASP A 368 9.88 -3.53 14.93
CA ASP A 368 10.47 -4.87 15.00
C ASP A 368 10.21 -5.63 13.70
#